data_AF-A0A960XSZ0-F1
#
_entry.id   AF-A0A960XSZ0-F1
#
_cell.length_a   1.000
_cell.length_b   1.000
_cell.length_c   1.000
_cell.angle_alpha   90.00
_cell.angle_beta   90.00
_cell.angle_gamma   90.00
#
_symmetry.space_group_name_H-M   'P 1'
#
loop_
_entity.id
_entity.type
_entity.pdbx_description
1 polymer ?
#
loop_
_entity_poly.entity_id
_entity_poly.type
_entity_poly.pdbx_seq_one_letter_code
_entity_poly.pdbx_strand_id
1 'polypeptide(L)'
;GPWKPLGNPCMGPNPRGGYGPEKTWGGQSTFLLPVHGRPGAFIAMFDVWRPRDPIDGRYLWLPVCFEDGRIRVTFPETWRIEDLDALANSVGE
;
A
#
# COMPACT_ATOMS: atom_id res chain seq x y z
N GLY A 1 -12.35 -9.43 17.77
CA GLY A 1 -12.14 -10.78 17.21
C GLY A 1 -13.50 -11.39 16.89
N PRO A 2 -13.63 -12.52 16.16
CA PRO A 2 -12.66 -13.37 15.43
C PRO A 2 -12.00 -12.68 14.22
N TRP A 3 -11.01 -13.34 13.60
CA TRP A 3 -10.32 -12.87 12.38
C TRP A 3 -10.71 -13.72 11.17
N LYS A 4 -10.82 -13.08 10.00
CA LYS A 4 -11.14 -13.72 8.72
C LYS A 4 -10.15 -13.28 7.64
N PRO A 5 -9.63 -14.20 6.80
CA PRO A 5 -8.82 -13.81 5.65
C PRO A 5 -9.67 -13.06 4.61
N LEU A 6 -9.17 -11.91 4.12
CA LEU A 6 -9.86 -11.08 3.12
C LEU A 6 -9.22 -11.14 1.72
N GLY A 7 -8.11 -11.88 1.56
CA GLY A 7 -7.37 -11.98 0.31
C GLY A 7 -6.21 -10.99 0.21
N ASN A 8 -5.58 -10.94 -0.97
CA ASN A 8 -4.47 -10.03 -1.24
C ASN A 8 -4.99 -8.59 -1.41
N PRO A 9 -4.50 -7.61 -0.62
CA PRO A 9 -4.89 -6.21 -0.78
C PRO A 9 -4.17 -5.50 -1.94
N CYS A 10 -3.09 -6.07 -2.48
CA CYS A 10 -2.30 -5.45 -3.54
C CYS A 10 -2.97 -5.65 -4.90
N MET A 11 -3.06 -4.59 -5.70
CA MET A 11 -3.80 -4.56 -6.96
C MET A 11 -3.02 -3.85 -8.07
N GLY A 12 -3.08 -4.39 -9.29
CA GLY A 12 -2.46 -3.78 -10.47
C GLY A 12 -0.94 -3.97 -10.57
N PRO A 13 -0.34 -3.65 -11.72
CA PRO A 13 1.06 -3.89 -12.00
C PRO A 13 2.01 -2.90 -11.29
N ASN A 14 3.29 -3.25 -11.20
CA ASN A 14 4.35 -2.26 -10.92
C ASN A 14 4.62 -1.45 -12.20
N PRO A 15 4.42 -0.12 -12.22
CA PRO A 15 4.61 0.71 -13.41
C PRO A 15 6.06 0.75 -13.88
N ARG A 16 7.02 0.44 -13.00
CA ARG A 16 8.46 0.40 -13.30
C ARG A 16 8.93 -0.99 -13.78
N GLY A 17 8.00 -1.92 -13.99
CA GLY A 17 8.29 -3.32 -14.29
C GLY A 17 8.71 -4.12 -13.06
N GLY A 18 8.95 -5.42 -13.25
CA GLY A 18 9.29 -6.35 -12.16
C GLY A 18 8.10 -7.20 -11.71
N TYR A 19 8.00 -7.45 -10.41
CA TYR A 19 6.96 -8.31 -9.86
C TYR A 19 5.59 -7.64 -9.84
N GLY A 20 4.54 -8.45 -9.98
CA GLY A 20 3.16 -7.99 -9.86
C GLY A 20 2.62 -8.03 -8.42
N PRO A 21 1.32 -7.78 -8.24
CA PRO A 21 0.68 -7.73 -6.93
C PRO A 21 0.67 -9.10 -6.22
N GLU A 22 0.76 -10.21 -6.96
CA GLU A 22 0.89 -11.57 -6.43
C GLU A 22 2.17 -11.79 -5.61
N LYS A 23 3.15 -10.91 -5.79
CA LYS A 23 4.40 -10.84 -5.03
C LYS A 23 4.59 -9.47 -4.37
N THR A 24 3.50 -8.70 -4.20
CA THR A 24 3.54 -7.38 -3.55
C THR A 24 4.58 -6.45 -4.19
N TRP A 25 4.73 -6.54 -5.52
CA TRP A 25 5.71 -5.79 -6.31
C TRP A 25 7.18 -5.97 -5.87
N GLY A 26 7.48 -7.08 -5.19
CA GLY A 26 8.79 -7.37 -4.61
C GLY A 26 9.00 -6.79 -3.21
N GLY A 27 7.99 -6.14 -2.64
CA GLY A 27 8.00 -5.61 -1.29
C GLY A 27 7.50 -6.59 -0.24
N GLN A 28 7.90 -6.37 1.01
CA GLN A 28 7.36 -7.02 2.20
C GLN A 28 6.76 -5.95 3.12
N SER A 29 5.53 -6.16 3.58
CA SER A 29 4.82 -5.18 4.44
C SER A 29 5.56 -4.95 5.76
N THR A 30 5.65 -3.68 6.16
CA THR A 30 6.29 -3.29 7.42
C THR A 30 5.34 -2.54 8.35
N PHE A 31 4.62 -1.54 7.82
CA PHE A 31 3.78 -0.67 8.64
C PHE A 31 2.65 -0.02 7.84
N LEU A 32 1.56 0.32 8.52
CA LEU A 32 0.53 1.24 8.03
C LEU A 32 0.63 2.53 8.83
N LEU A 33 1.07 3.60 8.18
CA LEU A 33 1.26 4.91 8.80
C LEU A 33 -0.05 5.71 8.72
N PRO A 34 -0.72 6.01 9.84
CA PRO A 34 -1.83 6.97 9.85
C PRO A 34 -1.30 8.38 9.57
N VAL A 35 -1.99 9.11 8.70
CA VAL A 35 -1.60 10.48 8.36
C VAL A 35 -2.18 11.45 9.39
N HIS A 36 -1.30 12.20 10.06
CA HIS A 36 -1.72 13.14 11.09
C HIS A 36 -2.64 14.23 10.51
N GLY A 37 -3.72 14.54 11.24
CA GLY A 37 -4.73 15.52 10.79
C GLY A 37 -5.66 15.03 9.67
N ARG A 38 -5.54 13.76 9.24
CA ARG A 38 -6.37 13.17 8.17
C ARG A 38 -6.95 11.81 8.61
N PRO A 39 -8.06 11.80 9.37
CA PRO A 39 -8.71 10.56 9.78
C PRO A 39 -9.05 9.67 8.59
N GLY A 40 -8.77 8.37 8.70
CA GLY A 40 -9.04 7.40 7.62
C GLY A 40 -7.99 7.34 6.51
N ALA A 41 -7.02 8.27 6.48
CA ALA A 41 -5.92 8.25 5.51
C ALA A 41 -4.70 7.49 6.06
N PHE A 42 -4.21 6.54 5.28
CA PHE A 42 -3.07 5.69 5.64
C PHE A 42 -2.09 5.54 4.47
N ILE A 43 -0.82 5.34 4.82
CA ILE A 43 0.25 4.99 3.87
C ILE A 43 0.73 3.58 4.21
N ALA A 44 0.67 2.67 3.24
CA ALA A 44 1.25 1.34 3.36
C ALA A 44 2.74 1.40 3.05
N MET A 45 3.55 0.92 4.00
CA MET A 45 5.00 0.87 3.90
C MET A 45 5.45 -0.57 3.67
N PHE A 46 6.36 -0.73 2.72
CA PHE A 46 6.99 -2.01 2.39
C PHE A 46 8.51 -1.85 2.25
N ASP A 47 9.25 -2.86 2.69
CA ASP A 47 10.67 -3.01 2.41
C ASP A 47 10.88 -3.83 1.15
N VAL A 48 11.75 -3.35 0.27
CA VAL A 48 12.24 -4.08 -0.91
C VAL A 48 13.66 -4.54 -0.62
N TRP A 49 13.77 -5.80 -0.22
CA TRP A 49 15.03 -6.40 0.23
C TRP A 49 16.01 -6.63 -0.92
N ARG A 50 17.29 -6.31 -0.67
CA ARG A 50 18.44 -6.70 -1.51
C ARG A 50 19.38 -7.58 -0.69
N PRO A 51 19.18 -8.91 -0.64
CA PRO A 51 19.88 -9.78 0.31
C PRO A 51 21.41 -9.79 0.20
N ARG A 52 21.95 -9.49 -0.99
CA ARG A 52 23.40 -9.42 -1.22
C ARG A 52 24.03 -8.12 -0.72
N ASP A 53 23.22 -7.07 -0.57
CA ASP A 53 23.64 -5.77 -0.06
C ASP A 53 22.46 -5.07 0.66
N PRO A 54 22.18 -5.46 1.91
CA PRO A 54 20.95 -5.03 2.60
C PRO A 54 20.83 -3.52 2.80
N ILE A 55 21.94 -2.79 2.88
CA ILE A 55 21.91 -1.33 3.04
C ILE A 55 21.43 -0.61 1.77
N ASP A 56 21.50 -1.28 0.62
CA ASP A 56 20.92 -0.82 -0.65
C ASP A 56 19.43 -1.23 -0.80
N GLY A 57 18.82 -1.77 0.26
CA GLY A 57 17.39 -1.99 0.37
C GLY A 57 16.60 -0.72 0.05
N ARG A 58 15.42 -0.89 -0.55
CA ARG A 58 14.56 0.22 -1.00
C ARG A 58 13.20 0.15 -0.33
N TYR A 59 12.38 1.16 -0.55
CA TYR A 59 11.08 1.29 0.10
C TYR A 59 9.97 1.51 -0.92
N LEU A 60 8.79 0.94 -0.65
CA LEU A 60 7.55 1.32 -1.31
C LEU A 60 6.64 1.97 -0.27
N TRP A 61 6.25 3.21 -0.53
CA TRP A 61 5.29 3.95 0.28
C TRP A 61 4.11 4.23 -0.63
N LEU A 62 2.97 3.61 -0.36
CA LEU A 62 1.83 3.56 -1.27
C LEU A 62 0.55 4.03 -0.57
N PRO A 63 -0.33 4.73 -1.30
CA PRO A 63 -1.59 5.18 -0.75
C PRO A 63 -2.51 3.99 -0.50
N VAL A 64 -3.25 4.05 0.62
CA VAL A 64 -4.25 3.03 0.97
C VAL A 64 -5.64 3.52 0.58
N CYS A 65 -6.40 2.66 -0.07
CA CYS A 65 -7.82 2.82 -0.30
C CYS A 65 -8.61 1.83 0.55
N PHE A 66 -9.73 2.29 1.10
CA PHE A 66 -10.68 1.43 1.80
C PHE A 66 -11.98 1.41 0.99
N GLU A 67 -12.35 0.22 0.53
CA GLU A 67 -13.51 0.00 -0.34
C GLU A 67 -14.19 -1.32 0.06
N ASP A 68 -15.51 -1.29 0.26
CA ASP A 68 -16.32 -2.46 0.68
C ASP A 68 -15.78 -3.16 1.95
N GLY A 69 -15.27 -2.39 2.91
CA GLY A 69 -14.66 -2.90 4.14
C GLY A 69 -13.33 -3.65 3.91
N ARG A 70 -12.69 -3.46 2.75
CA ARG A 70 -11.39 -4.06 2.41
C ARG A 70 -10.34 -2.99 2.19
N ILE A 71 -9.10 -3.36 2.52
CA ILE A 71 -7.92 -2.59 2.16
C ILE A 71 -7.55 -2.92 0.72
N ARG A 72 -7.32 -1.88 -0.08
CA ARG A 72 -6.76 -1.97 -1.42
C ARG A 72 -5.54 -1.06 -1.52
N VAL A 73 -4.45 -1.58 -2.07
CA VAL A 73 -3.22 -0.85 -2.32
C VAL A 73 -2.90 -1.00 -3.80
N THR A 74 -2.63 0.11 -4.47
CA THR A 74 -2.15 0.14 -5.85
C THR A 74 -0.75 0.74 -5.90
N PHE A 75 -0.03 0.49 -6.99
CA PHE A 75 1.29 1.07 -7.21
C PHE A 75 1.21 2.10 -8.36
N PRO A 76 0.81 3.35 -8.08
CA PRO A 76 0.85 4.42 -9.09
C PRO A 76 2.30 4.83 -9.40
N GLU A 77 2.54 5.36 -10.59
CA GLU A 77 3.87 5.83 -11.00
C GLU A 77 4.37 6.98 -10.10
N THR A 78 3.44 7.87 -9.74
CA THR A 78 3.61 8.96 -8.78
C THR A 78 2.30 9.17 -8.02
N TRP A 79 2.37 9.62 -6.77
CA TRP A 79 1.21 10.01 -5.97
C TRP A 79 1.61 11.09 -4.96
N ARG A 80 0.61 11.78 -4.40
CA ARG A 80 0.74 12.87 -3.44
C ARG A 80 -0.16 12.63 -2.23
N ILE A 81 0.14 13.29 -1.12
CA ILE A 81 -0.68 13.20 0.10
C ILE A 81 -2.13 13.61 -0.18
N GLU A 82 -2.35 14.58 -1.07
CA GLU A 82 -3.68 15.04 -1.47
C GLU A 82 -4.54 13.93 -2.11
N ASP A 83 -3.91 12.93 -2.75
CA ASP A 83 -4.62 11.81 -3.37
C ASP A 83 -5.26 10.89 -2.32
N LEU A 84 -4.78 10.92 -1.08
CA LEU A 84 -5.32 10.11 0.02
C LEU A 84 -6.73 10.55 0.42
N ASP A 85 -7.08 11.82 0.24
CA ASP A 85 -8.40 12.33 0.62
C ASP A 85 -9.49 11.73 -0.28
N ALA A 86 -9.20 11.63 -1.58
CA ALA A 86 -10.10 10.98 -2.54
C ALA A 86 -10.31 9.49 -2.25
N LEU A 87 -9.28 8.82 -1.71
CA LEU A 87 -9.29 7.38 -1.38
C LEU A 87 -9.87 7.08 0.01
N ALA A 88 -9.86 8.06 0.92
CA ALA A 88 -10.49 7.93 2.24
C ALA A 88 -12.01 8.15 2.16
N ASN A 89 -12.46 9.03 1.27
CA ASN A 89 -13.88 9.38 1.12
C ASN A 89 -14.73 8.32 0.41
N SER A 90 -14.16 7.21 -0.10
CA SER A 90 -14.93 6.04 -0.55
C SER A 90 -15.49 5.21 0.61
N VAL A 91 -15.15 5.56 1.86
CA VAL A 91 -15.68 4.96 3.08
C VAL A 91 -16.83 5.82 3.59
N GLY A 92 -17.94 5.89 2.85
CA GLY A 92 -19.08 6.69 3.31
C GLY A 92 -20.20 6.93 2.30
N GLU A 93 -20.93 5.86 1.95
CA GLU A 93 -22.41 5.80 1.95
C GLU A 93 -22.85 4.43 2.48
#